data_AF-A0A4D5S0Q5-F1
#
_entry.id   AF-A0A4D5S0Q5-F1
#
_cell.length_a   1.000
_cell.length_b   1.000
_cell.length_c   1.000
_cell.angle_alpha   90.00
_cell.angle_beta   90.00
_cell.angle_gamma   90.00
#
_symmetry.space_group_name_H-M   'P 1'
#
loop_
_entity.id
_entity.type
_entity.pdbx_description
1 polymer ?
#
loop_
_entity_poly.entity_id
_entity_poly.type
_entity_poly.pdbx_seq_one_letter_code
_entity_poly.pdbx_strand_id
1 'polypeptide(L)'
;TSTFAGCAVYSFAFRKVRQLNTLVSIFTAELYAILMTVEYLLENNITKAIMFVDSQSVLLAILFLTDSKNPLVQRLRVQLNRALQHGHLIEFCWVPSHVGIPGNEKADLLAASAKECAKLPLGLPHQDLKPFIQKLIMKSWQLDWDMEEENKLHIIKPLLGVWESSFHKDRHIEVLLCRLRIGHTRLTHLHLLCDEDVKLCDNCGKATTVLHILWHCKSLNQQRQSCFPELFRDHLPFHPYFLLGDQPLVPFNRVIKFLHKTGLLHQL
;
A
#
# COMPACT_ATOMS: atom_id res chain seq x y z
N THR A 1 4.84 13.73 9.68
CA THR A 1 3.70 13.00 10.30
C THR A 1 3.17 13.85 11.43
N SER A 2 1.85 14.09 11.51
CA SER A 2 1.30 14.87 12.63
C SER A 2 1.67 14.17 13.94
N THR A 3 2.06 14.96 14.94
CA THR A 3 2.53 14.45 16.24
C THR A 3 1.36 14.11 17.18
N PHE A 4 0.13 14.38 16.74
CA PHE A 4 -1.11 14.11 17.45
C PHE A 4 -2.28 13.99 16.45
N ALA A 5 -3.36 13.36 16.91
CA ALA A 5 -4.67 13.38 16.28
C ALA A 5 -5.65 14.06 17.25
N GLY A 6 -6.62 14.79 16.72
CA GLY A 6 -7.61 15.51 17.51
C GLY A 6 -8.99 15.45 16.87
N CYS A 7 -10.02 15.63 17.68
CA CYS A 7 -11.37 15.91 17.18
C CYS A 7 -11.95 17.09 17.95
N ALA A 8 -12.80 17.86 17.28
CA ALA A 8 -13.44 19.01 17.88
C ALA A 8 -14.85 19.21 17.36
N VAL A 9 -15.63 19.94 18.15
CA VAL A 9 -16.97 20.41 17.80
C VAL A 9 -16.99 21.91 18.06
N TYR A 10 -17.58 22.65 17.13
CA TYR A 10 -17.74 24.09 17.23
C TYR A 10 -19.19 24.51 17.02
N SER A 11 -19.67 25.34 17.95
CA SER A 11 -20.80 26.24 17.77
C SER A 11 -20.56 27.50 18.60
N PHE A 12 -21.45 28.49 18.50
CA PHE A 12 -21.36 29.70 19.31
C PHE A 12 -21.56 29.42 20.81
N ALA A 13 -22.35 28.41 21.17
CA ALA A 13 -22.67 28.07 22.56
C ALA A 13 -21.84 26.90 23.12
N PHE A 14 -21.25 26.08 22.25
CA PHE A 14 -20.57 24.85 22.63
C PHE A 14 -19.28 24.67 21.83
N ARG A 15 -18.17 24.51 22.56
CA ARG A 15 -16.88 24.11 22.02
C ARG A 15 -16.33 22.96 22.84
N LYS A 16 -15.93 21.88 22.17
CA LYS A 16 -15.29 20.74 22.84
C LYS A 16 -14.21 20.20 21.93
N VAL A 17 -13.03 19.97 22.52
CA VAL A 17 -11.85 19.45 21.84
C VAL A 17 -11.27 18.31 22.67
N ARG A 18 -10.83 17.26 22.00
CA ARG A 18 -10.18 16.11 22.62
C ARG A 18 -8.95 15.71 21.83
N GLN A 19 -7.89 15.38 22.55
CA GLN A 19 -6.74 14.71 21.96
C GLN A 19 -7.05 13.23 21.83
N LEU A 20 -6.76 12.68 20.66
CA LEU A 20 -6.94 11.28 20.33
C LEU A 20 -5.58 10.57 20.25
N ASN A 21 -5.61 9.25 20.24
CA ASN A 21 -4.40 8.47 19.97
C ASN A 21 -3.92 8.76 18.53
N THR A 22 -2.62 8.87 18.32
CA THR A 22 -2.00 9.15 17.02
C THR A 22 -2.31 8.09 15.95
N LEU A 23 -2.73 6.89 16.35
CA LEU A 23 -3.12 5.81 15.45
C LEU A 23 -4.58 5.91 14.98
N VAL A 24 -5.36 6.85 15.51
CA VAL A 24 -6.75 7.06 15.12
C VAL A 24 -6.84 7.49 13.65
N SER A 25 -7.75 6.88 12.91
CA SER A 25 -8.07 7.33 11.56
C SER A 25 -8.90 8.61 11.57
N ILE A 26 -8.86 9.38 10.48
CA ILE A 26 -9.70 10.57 10.30
C ILE A 26 -11.18 10.19 10.49
N PHE A 27 -11.62 9.06 9.92
CA PHE A 27 -12.98 8.54 10.09
C PHE A 27 -13.38 8.37 11.57
N THR A 28 -12.50 7.78 12.38
CA THR A 28 -12.76 7.60 13.81
C THR A 28 -12.75 8.94 14.56
N ALA A 29 -11.87 9.87 14.21
CA ALA A 29 -11.85 11.22 14.82
C ALA A 29 -13.18 11.96 14.59
N GLU A 30 -13.68 11.93 13.36
CA GLU A 30 -14.95 12.51 12.95
C GLU A 30 -16.14 11.86 13.68
N LEU A 31 -16.16 10.53 13.80
CA LEU A 31 -17.17 9.83 14.61
C LEU A 31 -17.18 10.29 16.07
N TYR A 32 -16.01 10.54 16.67
CA TYR A 32 -15.93 11.05 18.03
C TYR A 32 -16.43 12.49 18.15
N ALA A 33 -16.18 13.34 17.17
CA ALA A 33 -16.76 14.69 17.15
C ALA A 33 -18.29 14.62 17.18
N ILE A 34 -18.88 13.74 16.37
CA ILE A 34 -20.34 13.53 16.37
C ILE A 34 -20.81 12.98 17.71
N LEU A 35 -20.15 11.95 18.24
CA LEU A 35 -20.51 11.35 19.53
C LEU A 35 -20.49 12.37 20.67
N MET A 36 -19.45 13.20 20.73
CA MET A 36 -19.34 14.28 21.72
C MET A 36 -20.47 15.31 21.59
N THR A 37 -20.91 15.58 20.36
CA THR A 37 -22.04 16.49 20.11
C THR A 37 -23.34 15.86 20.60
N VAL A 38 -23.60 14.59 20.26
CA VAL A 38 -24.82 13.88 20.69
C VAL A 38 -24.87 13.78 22.22
N GLU A 39 -23.76 13.44 22.88
CA GLU A 39 -23.65 13.42 24.34
C GLU A 39 -24.02 14.80 24.94
N TYR A 40 -23.48 15.89 24.37
CA TYR A 40 -23.81 17.24 24.81
C TYR A 40 -25.29 17.60 24.63
N LEU A 41 -25.89 17.26 23.48
CA LEU A 41 -27.31 17.53 23.20
C LEU A 41 -28.23 16.81 24.20
N LEU A 42 -27.89 15.56 24.55
CA LEU A 42 -28.63 14.77 25.54
C LEU A 42 -28.46 15.35 26.95
N GLU A 43 -27.22 15.65 27.37
CA GLU A 43 -26.92 16.21 28.71
C GLU A 43 -27.62 17.55 28.96
N ASN A 44 -27.85 18.35 27.91
CA ASN A 44 -28.44 19.68 28.01
C ASN A 44 -29.90 19.73 27.57
N ASN A 45 -30.54 18.58 27.32
CA ASN A 45 -31.94 18.48 26.86
C ASN A 45 -32.24 19.34 25.61
N ILE A 46 -31.28 19.46 24.69
CA ILE A 46 -31.47 20.20 23.44
C ILE A 46 -32.25 19.31 22.47
N THR A 47 -33.52 19.63 22.27
CA THR A 47 -34.47 18.78 21.54
C THR A 47 -34.40 18.94 20.02
N LYS A 48 -33.80 20.01 19.49
CA LYS A 48 -33.64 20.23 18.05
C LYS A 48 -32.25 20.74 17.73
N ALA A 49 -31.54 20.06 16.83
CA ALA A 49 -30.20 20.46 16.42
C ALA A 49 -29.92 20.05 14.96
N ILE A 50 -29.12 20.86 14.28
CA ILE A 50 -28.55 20.54 12.96
C ILE A 50 -27.04 20.42 13.14
N MET A 51 -26.49 19.28 12.73
CA MET A 51 -25.06 19.00 12.76
C MET A 51 -24.47 19.12 11.36
N PHE A 52 -23.55 20.06 11.17
CA PHE A 52 -22.78 20.19 9.94
C PHE A 52 -21.53 19.32 10.04
N VAL A 53 -21.34 18.40 9.09
CA VAL A 53 -20.26 17.40 9.09
C VAL A 53 -19.63 17.34 7.71
N ASP A 54 -18.31 17.46 7.62
CA ASP A 54 -17.61 17.41 6.33
C ASP A 54 -17.19 16.01 5.89
N SER A 55 -17.27 15.04 6.80
CA SER A 55 -17.02 13.64 6.51
C SER A 55 -18.24 12.91 5.95
N GLN A 56 -18.34 12.90 4.61
CA GLN A 56 -19.36 12.11 3.90
C GLN A 56 -19.32 10.63 4.31
N SER A 57 -18.12 10.07 4.46
CA SER A 57 -17.93 8.67 4.83
C SER A 57 -18.58 8.32 6.18
N VAL A 58 -18.50 9.22 7.16
CA VAL A 58 -19.13 9.04 8.47
C VAL A 58 -20.64 9.13 8.38
N LEU A 59 -21.17 10.10 7.63
CA LEU A 59 -22.61 10.23 7.41
C LEU A 59 -23.20 8.99 6.75
N LEU A 60 -22.55 8.46 5.69
CA LEU A 60 -22.99 7.22 5.07
C LEU A 60 -22.92 6.05 6.05
N ALA A 61 -21.86 5.98 6.87
CA ALA A 61 -21.72 4.92 7.86
C ALA A 61 -22.78 4.95 8.96
N ILE A 62 -23.30 6.13 9.35
CA ILE A 62 -24.38 6.21 10.36
C ILE A 62 -25.77 6.03 9.74
N LEU A 63 -25.98 6.48 8.50
CA LEU A 63 -27.29 6.48 7.82
C LEU A 63 -27.65 5.13 7.21
N PHE A 64 -26.69 4.38 6.66
CA PHE A 64 -27.00 3.08 6.05
C PHE A 64 -27.14 2.00 7.12
N LEU A 65 -28.24 1.25 7.09
CA LEU A 65 -28.54 0.13 8.01
C LEU A 65 -27.70 -1.13 7.77
N THR A 66 -26.71 -1.08 6.89
CA THR A 66 -25.78 -2.20 6.74
C THR A 66 -24.99 -2.41 8.04
N ASP A 67 -24.75 -3.67 8.37
CA ASP A 67 -23.99 -4.04 9.56
C ASP A 67 -22.57 -3.52 9.46
N SER A 68 -22.28 -2.44 10.19
CA SER A 68 -20.93 -1.96 10.37
C SER A 68 -20.25 -2.78 11.46
N LYS A 69 -19.10 -3.37 11.15
CA LYS A 69 -18.23 -4.04 12.13
C LYS A 69 -17.44 -3.05 13.00
N ASN A 70 -17.64 -1.75 12.82
CA ASN A 70 -16.97 -0.73 13.64
C ASN A 70 -17.79 -0.47 14.92
N PRO A 71 -17.23 -0.74 16.11
CA PRO A 71 -17.96 -0.59 17.38
C PRO A 71 -18.37 0.86 17.68
N LEU A 72 -17.64 1.85 17.16
CA LEU A 72 -17.98 3.27 17.35
C LEU A 72 -19.19 3.68 16.52
N VAL A 73 -19.30 3.15 15.29
CA VAL A 73 -20.49 3.35 14.46
C VAL A 73 -21.71 2.75 15.15
N GLN A 74 -21.59 1.51 15.67
CA GLN A 74 -22.67 0.87 16.40
C GLN A 74 -23.07 1.65 17.66
N ARG A 75 -22.08 2.09 18.46
CA ARG A 75 -22.32 2.92 19.64
C ARG A 75 -23.06 4.21 19.28
N LEU A 76 -22.61 4.91 18.24
CA LEU A 76 -23.22 6.16 17.80
C LEU A 76 -24.66 5.95 17.31
N ARG A 77 -24.92 4.91 16.50
CA ARG A 77 -26.28 4.55 16.07
C ARG A 77 -27.21 4.29 17.26
N VAL A 78 -26.73 3.56 18.28
CA VAL A 78 -27.51 3.33 19.51
C VAL A 78 -27.83 4.64 20.23
N GLN A 79 -26.86 5.57 20.33
CA GLN A 79 -27.09 6.87 20.97
C GLN A 79 -28.07 7.73 20.18
N LEU A 80 -27.96 7.76 18.85
CA LEU A 80 -28.89 8.50 17.98
C LEU A 80 -30.31 7.93 18.07
N ASN A 81 -30.47 6.61 18.05
CA ASN A 81 -31.77 5.97 18.22
C ASN A 81 -32.38 6.27 19.60
N ARG A 82 -31.57 6.27 20.65
CA ARG A 82 -32.01 6.68 21.99
C ARG A 82 -32.43 8.14 22.01
N ALA A 83 -31.64 9.04 21.41
CA ALA A 83 -31.98 10.46 21.33
C ALA A 83 -33.33 10.67 20.64
N LEU A 84 -33.56 9.98 19.52
CA LEU A 84 -34.84 10.03 18.80
C LEU A 84 -36.02 9.53 19.65
N GLN A 85 -35.84 8.42 20.37
CA GLN A 85 -36.87 7.88 21.28
C GLN A 85 -37.24 8.84 22.42
N HIS A 86 -36.30 9.68 22.85
CA HIS A 86 -36.51 10.71 23.88
C HIS A 86 -36.96 12.06 23.29
N GLY A 87 -37.31 12.11 22.00
CA GLY A 87 -37.85 13.31 21.35
C GLY A 87 -36.81 14.32 20.88
N HIS A 88 -35.53 13.94 20.81
CA HIS A 88 -34.50 14.78 20.18
C HIS A 88 -34.52 14.61 18.66
N LEU A 89 -34.71 15.70 17.93
CA LEU A 89 -34.62 15.78 16.49
C LEU A 89 -33.22 16.31 16.11
N ILE A 90 -32.35 15.39 15.68
CA ILE A 90 -30.99 15.68 15.23
C ILE A 90 -30.92 15.48 13.73
N GLU A 91 -30.72 16.56 12.98
CA GLU A 91 -30.54 16.53 11.54
C GLU A 91 -29.05 16.64 11.18
N PHE A 92 -28.65 15.97 10.11
CA PHE A 92 -27.28 16.00 9.60
C PHE A 92 -27.24 16.74 8.27
N CYS A 93 -26.31 17.68 8.14
CA CYS A 93 -26.02 18.39 6.91
C CYS A 93 -24.57 18.12 6.50
N TRP A 94 -24.39 17.51 5.34
CA TRP A 94 -23.04 17.35 4.78
C TRP A 94 -22.55 18.70 4.23
N VAL A 95 -21.31 19.06 4.56
CA VAL A 95 -20.65 20.25 4.01
C VAL A 95 -19.34 19.87 3.33
N PRO A 96 -18.95 20.53 2.23
CA PRO A 96 -17.63 20.32 1.65
C PRO A 96 -16.53 20.85 2.59
N SER A 97 -15.46 20.07 2.76
CA SER A 97 -14.29 20.47 3.53
C SER A 97 -13.43 21.48 2.73
N HIS A 98 -12.74 22.38 3.44
CA HIS A 98 -11.75 23.33 2.89
C HIS A 98 -12.25 24.32 1.81
N VAL A 99 -13.52 24.73 1.85
CA VAL A 99 -14.09 25.71 0.89
C VAL A 99 -14.42 27.08 1.48
N GLY A 100 -13.90 27.44 2.67
CA GLY A 100 -14.17 28.75 3.26
C GLY A 100 -15.40 28.83 4.17
N ILE A 101 -16.00 27.71 4.58
CA ILE A 101 -17.17 27.73 5.50
C ILE A 101 -16.67 28.06 6.91
N PRO A 102 -16.99 29.24 7.50
CA PRO A 102 -16.33 29.70 8.72
C PRO A 102 -16.55 28.79 9.93
N GLY A 103 -17.69 28.09 10.00
CA GLY A 103 -17.96 27.12 11.06
C GLY A 103 -17.11 25.85 10.95
N ASN A 104 -16.93 25.33 9.73
CA ASN A 104 -16.10 24.15 9.47
C ASN A 104 -14.64 24.45 9.76
N GLU A 105 -14.13 25.55 9.21
CA GLU A 105 -12.74 25.95 9.42
C GLU A 105 -12.41 26.16 10.90
N LYS A 106 -13.35 26.71 11.68
CA LYS A 106 -13.18 26.81 13.14
C LYS A 106 -13.15 25.44 13.83
N ALA A 107 -13.98 24.50 13.41
CA ALA A 107 -13.94 23.13 13.94
C ALA A 107 -12.59 22.46 13.61
N ASP A 108 -12.10 22.60 12.38
CA ASP A 108 -10.81 22.07 11.92
C ASP A 108 -9.64 22.68 12.70
N LEU A 109 -9.63 24.00 12.86
CA LEU A 109 -8.62 24.72 13.64
C LEU A 109 -8.64 24.28 15.12
N LEU A 110 -9.83 24.09 15.69
CA LEU A 110 -9.96 23.57 17.05
C LEU A 110 -9.44 22.14 17.17
N ALA A 111 -9.73 21.26 16.21
CA ALA A 111 -9.19 19.90 16.19
C ALA A 111 -7.66 19.90 16.08
N ALA A 112 -7.10 20.82 15.28
CA ALA A 112 -5.65 21.04 15.17
C ALA A 112 -5.03 21.63 16.46
N SER A 113 -5.81 22.25 17.34
CA SER A 113 -5.33 22.73 18.65
C SER A 113 -5.31 21.66 19.74
N ALA A 114 -5.76 20.43 19.46
CA ALA A 114 -5.95 19.39 20.46
C ALA A 114 -4.66 18.88 21.14
N LYS A 115 -3.46 19.31 20.71
CA LYS A 115 -2.17 18.85 21.25
C LYS A 115 -2.04 19.02 22.77
N GLU A 116 -2.63 20.07 23.32
CA GLU A 116 -2.55 20.44 24.75
C GLU A 116 -3.74 19.91 25.56
N CYS A 117 -4.67 19.18 24.93
CA CYS A 117 -5.87 18.68 25.58
C CYS A 117 -5.65 17.31 26.24
N ALA A 118 -6.49 17.00 27.23
CA ALA A 118 -6.51 15.68 27.84
C ALA A 118 -6.77 14.58 26.78
N LYS A 119 -5.89 13.58 26.77
CA LYS A 119 -6.00 12.41 25.88
C LYS A 119 -7.17 11.54 26.29
N LEU A 120 -8.03 11.23 25.34
CA LEU A 120 -9.17 10.35 25.59
C LEU A 120 -8.68 8.89 25.72
N PRO A 121 -8.94 8.18 26.84
CA PRO A 121 -8.51 6.81 27.04
C PRO A 121 -9.43 5.87 26.25
N LEU A 122 -9.17 5.75 24.95
CA LEU A 122 -10.00 4.99 24.02
C LEU A 122 -9.35 3.68 23.61
N GLY A 123 -10.15 2.61 23.59
CA GLY A 123 -9.84 1.42 22.81
C GLY A 123 -9.94 1.76 21.32
N LEU A 124 -8.86 1.51 20.58
CA LEU A 124 -8.82 1.74 19.14
C LEU A 124 -9.61 0.65 18.41
N PRO A 125 -10.46 0.99 17.42
CA PRO A 125 -11.01 0.00 16.52
C PRO A 125 -9.88 -0.75 15.81
N HIS A 126 -10.05 -2.06 15.58
CA HIS A 126 -9.04 -2.85 14.85
C HIS A 126 -8.77 -2.30 13.45
N GLN A 127 -9.77 -1.64 12.84
CA GLN A 127 -9.63 -0.98 11.54
C GLN A 127 -8.57 0.14 11.56
N ASP A 128 -8.42 0.85 12.68
CA ASP A 128 -7.42 1.91 12.85
C ASP A 128 -6.01 1.32 13.08
N LEU A 129 -5.94 0.17 13.76
CA LEU A 129 -4.67 -0.53 14.01
C LEU A 129 -4.12 -1.24 12.78
N LYS A 130 -4.99 -1.74 11.89
CA LYS A 130 -4.60 -2.57 10.74
C LYS A 130 -3.56 -1.91 9.83
N PRO A 131 -3.70 -0.66 9.36
CA PRO A 131 -2.70 -0.02 8.51
C PRO A 131 -1.35 0.14 9.21
N PHE A 132 -1.38 0.46 10.51
CA PHE A 132 -0.16 0.61 11.32
C PHE A 132 0.57 -0.73 11.45
N ILE A 133 -0.14 -1.80 11.79
CA ILE A 133 0.42 -3.15 11.90
C ILE A 133 0.95 -3.62 10.55
N GLN A 134 0.19 -3.42 9.46
CA GLN A 134 0.65 -3.76 8.10
C GLN A 134 1.95 -3.02 7.74
N LYS A 135 2.06 -1.74 8.10
CA LYS A 135 3.30 -0.97 7.90
C LYS A 135 4.48 -1.54 8.68
N LEU A 136 4.27 -1.98 9.92
CA LEU A 136 5.31 -2.63 10.72
C LEU A 136 5.73 -3.97 10.12
N ILE A 137 4.77 -4.79 9.69
CA ILE A 137 5.04 -6.07 9.03
C ILE A 137 5.83 -5.84 7.74
N MET A 138 5.40 -4.92 6.88
CA MET A 138 6.12 -4.60 5.64
C MET A 138 7.53 -4.07 5.91
N LYS A 139 7.71 -3.26 6.96
CA LYS A 139 9.04 -2.80 7.36
C LYS A 139 9.93 -3.96 7.83
N SER A 140 9.39 -4.87 8.65
CA SER A 140 10.13 -6.06 9.09
C SER A 140 10.52 -6.93 7.90
N TRP A 141 9.56 -7.18 7.00
CA TRP A 141 9.82 -7.97 5.80
C TRP A 141 10.87 -7.30 4.89
N GLN A 142 10.84 -5.98 4.75
CA GLN A 142 11.88 -5.27 3.99
C GLN A 142 13.26 -5.42 4.64
N LEU A 143 13.36 -5.36 5.98
CA LEU A 143 14.62 -5.58 6.67
C LEU A 143 15.14 -7.00 6.46
N ASP A 144 14.27 -8.01 6.58
CA ASP A 144 14.65 -9.40 6.31
C ASP A 144 15.07 -9.58 4.84
N TRP A 145 14.39 -8.90 3.91
CA TRP A 145 14.68 -8.93 2.49
C TRP A 145 16.00 -8.25 2.13
N ASP A 146 16.35 -7.15 2.79
CA ASP A 146 17.61 -6.44 2.59
C ASP A 146 18.83 -7.31 3.02
N MET A 147 18.63 -8.31 3.89
CA MET A 147 19.67 -9.25 4.31
C MET A 147 19.94 -10.37 3.30
N GLU A 148 19.09 -10.52 2.27
CA GLU A 148 19.20 -11.57 1.25
C GLU A 148 20.22 -11.19 0.15
N GLU A 149 21.49 -11.02 0.53
CA GLU A 149 22.56 -10.52 -0.36
C GLU A 149 22.87 -11.45 -1.56
N GLU A 150 22.71 -12.77 -1.39
CA GLU A 150 22.98 -13.76 -2.45
C GLU A 150 21.74 -14.12 -3.28
N ASN A 151 20.59 -13.53 -2.98
CA ASN A 151 19.34 -13.88 -3.63
C ASN A 151 19.24 -13.22 -5.02
N LYS A 152 19.13 -14.05 -6.07
CA LYS A 152 19.05 -13.62 -7.47
C LYS A 152 17.92 -12.61 -7.71
N LEU A 153 16.80 -12.76 -6.99
CA LEU A 153 15.64 -11.89 -7.12
C LEU A 153 15.86 -10.54 -6.40
N HIS A 154 16.54 -10.55 -5.25
CA HIS A 154 16.87 -9.34 -4.49
C HIS A 154 17.70 -8.35 -5.32
N ILE A 155 18.67 -8.85 -6.09
CA ILE A 155 19.50 -8.05 -7.01
C ILE A 155 18.64 -7.19 -7.97
N ILE A 156 17.49 -7.70 -8.43
CA ILE A 156 16.64 -7.01 -9.41
C ILE A 156 15.39 -6.38 -8.80
N LYS A 157 15.06 -6.72 -7.56
CA LYS A 157 13.95 -6.14 -6.79
C LYS A 157 14.36 -5.97 -5.32
N PRO A 158 15.20 -4.97 -5.01
CA PRO A 158 15.60 -4.72 -3.63
C PRO A 158 14.44 -4.18 -2.80
N LEU A 159 13.50 -3.44 -3.41
CA LEU A 159 12.34 -2.90 -2.71
C LEU A 159 11.12 -3.81 -2.88
N LEU A 160 10.54 -4.24 -1.76
CA LEU A 160 9.29 -4.98 -1.73
C LEU A 160 8.14 -4.11 -2.24
N GLY A 161 7.24 -4.71 -3.00
CA GLY A 161 6.09 -4.02 -3.56
C GLY A 161 5.51 -4.75 -4.75
N VAL A 162 4.40 -4.22 -5.28
CA VAL A 162 3.78 -4.74 -6.48
C VAL A 162 4.75 -4.60 -7.65
N TRP A 163 4.86 -5.67 -8.43
CA TRP A 163 5.70 -5.71 -9.63
C TRP A 163 4.81 -5.57 -10.85
N GLU A 164 4.50 -4.34 -11.26
CA GLU A 164 3.52 -4.07 -12.33
C GLU A 164 3.88 -4.76 -13.66
N SER A 165 5.17 -4.84 -13.99
CA SER A 165 5.64 -5.54 -15.18
C SER A 165 5.60 -7.07 -15.10
N SER A 166 5.11 -7.65 -14.00
CA SER A 166 4.88 -9.10 -13.90
C SER A 166 3.60 -9.55 -14.61
N PHE A 167 2.67 -8.62 -14.91
CA PHE A 167 1.43 -8.94 -15.59
C PHE A 167 1.61 -8.86 -17.10
N HIS A 168 1.25 -9.94 -17.81
CA HIS A 168 1.27 -9.99 -19.27
C HIS A 168 0.05 -10.76 -19.81
N LYS A 169 -0.48 -10.32 -20.96
CA LYS A 169 -1.67 -10.97 -21.56
C LYS A 169 -1.44 -12.44 -21.94
N ASP A 170 -0.20 -12.78 -22.25
CA ASP A 170 0.25 -14.13 -22.55
C ASP A 170 0.93 -14.77 -21.33
N ARG A 171 0.31 -15.83 -20.81
CA ARG A 171 0.79 -16.61 -19.66
C ARG A 171 2.18 -17.23 -19.90
N HIS A 172 2.51 -17.62 -21.12
CA HIS A 172 3.82 -18.19 -21.42
C HIS A 172 4.94 -17.17 -21.17
N ILE A 173 4.69 -15.90 -21.52
CA ILE A 173 5.61 -14.79 -21.28
C ILE A 173 5.74 -14.49 -19.79
N GLU A 174 4.65 -14.53 -19.01
CA GLU A 174 4.69 -14.36 -17.55
C GLU A 174 5.56 -15.43 -16.87
N VAL A 175 5.35 -16.70 -17.26
CA VAL A 175 6.11 -17.83 -16.71
C VAL A 175 7.59 -17.70 -17.04
N LEU A 176 7.93 -17.39 -18.29
CA LEU A 176 9.31 -17.18 -18.72
C LEU A 176 9.96 -16.02 -17.94
N LEU A 177 9.26 -14.88 -17.82
CA LEU A 177 9.75 -13.72 -17.09
C LEU A 177 10.01 -14.07 -15.61
N CYS A 178 9.06 -14.74 -14.96
CA CYS A 178 9.20 -15.17 -13.58
C CYS A 178 10.43 -16.09 -13.40
N ARG A 179 10.58 -17.11 -14.25
CA ARG A 179 11.72 -18.03 -14.24
C ARG A 179 13.06 -17.32 -14.43
N LEU A 180 13.12 -16.35 -15.34
CA LEU A 180 14.32 -15.54 -15.56
C LEU A 180 14.66 -14.68 -14.34
N ARG A 181 13.65 -14.06 -13.70
CA ARG A 181 13.80 -13.19 -12.52
C ARG A 181 14.29 -13.95 -11.29
N ILE A 182 13.69 -15.09 -10.97
CA ILE A 182 14.15 -15.94 -9.87
C ILE A 182 15.41 -16.73 -10.24
N GLY A 183 15.78 -16.74 -11.53
CA GLY A 183 16.92 -17.47 -12.06
C GLY A 183 16.74 -18.98 -12.07
N HIS A 184 15.49 -19.47 -12.03
CA HIS A 184 15.12 -20.88 -11.99
C HIS A 184 14.46 -21.28 -13.30
N THR A 185 15.26 -21.85 -14.20
CA THR A 185 14.85 -22.34 -15.51
C THR A 185 15.18 -23.81 -15.63
N ARG A 186 14.61 -24.51 -16.62
CA ARG A 186 14.96 -25.93 -16.84
C ARG A 186 16.48 -26.10 -17.02
N LEU A 187 17.13 -25.25 -17.82
CA LEU A 187 18.59 -25.32 -18.01
C LEU A 187 19.44 -25.11 -16.76
N THR A 188 18.92 -24.41 -15.76
CA THR A 188 19.72 -23.99 -14.60
C THR A 188 19.42 -24.83 -13.35
N HIS A 189 18.22 -25.42 -13.24
CA HIS A 189 17.75 -26.09 -12.02
C HIS A 189 17.32 -27.55 -12.21
N LEU A 190 17.31 -28.09 -13.44
CA LEU A 190 16.95 -29.50 -13.67
C LEU A 190 17.84 -30.47 -12.87
N HIS A 191 19.12 -30.15 -12.73
CA HIS A 191 20.09 -30.94 -11.97
C HIS A 191 19.66 -31.19 -10.51
N LEU A 192 18.99 -30.21 -9.86
CA LEU A 192 18.46 -30.35 -8.51
C LEU A 192 17.21 -31.25 -8.43
N LEU A 193 16.46 -31.35 -9.53
CA LEU A 193 15.21 -32.11 -9.60
C LEU A 193 15.43 -33.56 -10.03
N CYS A 194 16.46 -33.80 -10.85
CA CYS A 194 16.75 -35.09 -11.46
C CYS A 194 18.03 -35.74 -10.94
N ASP A 195 18.72 -35.12 -9.98
CA ASP A 195 20.01 -35.58 -9.44
C ASP A 195 21.07 -35.76 -10.55
N GLU A 196 21.09 -34.80 -11.49
CA GLU A 196 22.06 -34.74 -12.58
C GLU A 196 23.20 -33.77 -12.24
N ASP A 197 24.25 -33.75 -13.05
CA ASP A 197 25.31 -32.76 -12.92
C ASP A 197 24.88 -31.36 -13.36
N VAL A 198 25.53 -30.33 -12.81
CA VAL A 198 25.32 -28.94 -13.22
C VAL A 198 25.65 -28.77 -14.70
N LYS A 199 24.67 -28.33 -15.49
CA LYS A 199 24.86 -28.10 -16.92
C LYS A 199 25.90 -27.00 -17.18
N LEU A 200 27.02 -27.38 -17.79
CA LEU A 200 28.02 -26.44 -18.27
C LEU A 200 27.60 -25.85 -19.63
N CYS A 201 28.04 -24.62 -19.89
CA CYS A 201 27.82 -23.98 -21.18
C CYS A 201 28.72 -24.62 -22.24
N ASP A 202 28.12 -25.16 -23.30
CA ASP A 202 28.82 -25.84 -24.40
C ASP A 202 29.91 -24.99 -25.07
N ASN A 203 29.77 -23.66 -25.03
CA ASN A 203 30.69 -22.73 -25.67
C ASN A 203 31.87 -22.28 -24.80
N CYS A 204 31.74 -22.33 -23.47
CA CYS A 204 32.76 -21.76 -22.59
C CYS A 204 33.06 -22.56 -21.32
N GLY A 205 32.40 -23.68 -21.09
CA GLY A 205 32.64 -24.61 -20.00
C GLY A 205 32.26 -24.11 -18.60
N LYS A 206 31.65 -22.93 -18.47
CA LYS A 206 31.20 -22.38 -17.18
C LYS A 206 29.80 -22.89 -16.83
N ALA A 207 29.46 -22.94 -15.53
CA ALA A 207 28.11 -23.27 -15.08
C ALA A 207 27.05 -22.37 -15.74
N THR A 208 26.01 -22.99 -16.27
CA THR A 208 24.92 -22.28 -16.95
C THR A 208 24.00 -21.64 -15.92
N THR A 209 23.98 -20.32 -15.86
CA THR A 209 23.03 -19.52 -15.07
C THR A 209 22.27 -18.55 -15.96
N VAL A 210 21.15 -17.99 -15.49
CA VAL A 210 20.44 -16.95 -16.25
C VAL A 210 21.34 -15.74 -16.52
N LEU A 211 22.15 -15.30 -15.53
CA LEU A 211 23.14 -14.24 -15.72
C LEU A 211 24.23 -14.62 -16.70
N HIS A 212 24.64 -15.89 -16.73
CA HIS A 212 25.58 -16.38 -17.72
C HIS A 212 25.04 -16.21 -19.14
N ILE A 213 23.80 -16.63 -19.38
CA ILE A 213 23.12 -16.51 -20.67
C ILE A 213 22.92 -15.03 -21.05
N LEU A 214 22.36 -14.24 -20.14
CA LEU A 214 22.00 -12.84 -20.40
C LEU A 214 23.21 -11.90 -20.47
N TRP A 215 24.37 -12.25 -19.91
CA TRP A 215 25.52 -11.35 -19.88
C TRP A 215 26.92 -11.98 -19.93
N HIS A 216 27.23 -13.01 -19.12
CA HIS A 216 28.64 -13.44 -18.99
C HIS A 216 29.19 -14.28 -20.15
N CYS A 217 28.33 -14.97 -20.91
CA CYS A 217 28.77 -15.93 -21.92
C CYS A 217 29.36 -15.22 -23.15
N LYS A 218 30.69 -15.23 -23.33
CA LYS A 218 31.37 -14.49 -24.41
C LYS A 218 30.87 -14.85 -25.82
N SER A 219 30.47 -16.10 -26.05
CA SER A 219 29.95 -16.54 -27.36
C SER A 219 28.62 -15.88 -27.75
N LEU A 220 27.87 -15.34 -26.78
CA LEU A 220 26.59 -14.67 -27.00
C LEU A 220 26.72 -13.14 -27.16
N ASN A 221 27.95 -12.61 -27.18
CA ASN A 221 28.19 -11.15 -27.24
C ASN A 221 27.60 -10.50 -28.50
N GLN A 222 27.72 -11.15 -29.65
CA GLN A 222 27.24 -10.59 -30.92
C GLN A 222 25.71 -10.44 -30.90
N GLN A 223 25.00 -11.43 -30.36
CA GLN A 223 23.55 -11.40 -30.21
C GLN A 223 23.13 -10.32 -29.20
N ARG A 224 23.90 -10.13 -28.11
CA ARG A 224 23.65 -9.05 -27.14
C ARG A 224 23.84 -7.66 -27.74
N GLN A 225 24.91 -7.42 -28.50
CA GLN A 225 25.11 -6.15 -29.18
C GLN A 225 23.96 -5.83 -30.15
N SER A 226 23.40 -6.86 -30.80
CA SER A 226 22.24 -6.71 -31.68
C SER A 226 20.93 -6.44 -30.93
N CYS A 227 20.70 -7.08 -29.79
CA CYS A 227 19.42 -7.01 -29.08
C CYS A 227 19.37 -5.94 -27.97
N PHE A 228 20.51 -5.61 -27.37
CA PHE A 228 20.67 -4.70 -26.23
C PHE A 228 21.67 -3.56 -26.55
N PRO A 229 21.56 -2.86 -27.70
CA PRO A 229 22.58 -1.91 -28.15
C PRO A 229 22.86 -0.78 -27.14
N GLU A 230 21.87 -0.38 -26.34
CA GLU A 230 21.98 0.65 -25.31
C GLU A 230 23.05 0.31 -24.26
N LEU A 231 23.12 -0.96 -23.84
CA LEU A 231 24.08 -1.40 -22.84
C LEU A 231 25.54 -1.31 -23.33
N PHE A 232 25.75 -1.37 -24.65
CA PHE A 232 27.09 -1.33 -25.25
C PHE A 232 27.49 0.08 -25.69
N ARG A 233 26.55 0.86 -26.23
CA ARG A 233 26.79 2.23 -26.69
C ARG A 233 27.22 3.14 -25.55
N ASP A 234 26.55 3.01 -24.41
CA ASP A 234 26.71 3.94 -23.29
C ASP A 234 27.74 3.43 -22.26
N HIS A 235 28.42 2.33 -22.57
CA HIS A 235 29.43 1.67 -21.71
C HIS A 235 28.96 1.45 -20.27
N LEU A 236 27.67 1.17 -20.10
CA LEU A 236 27.06 1.00 -18.79
C LEU A 236 27.62 -0.26 -18.11
N PRO A 237 28.00 -0.19 -16.82
CA PRO A 237 28.34 -1.39 -16.06
C PRO A 237 27.09 -2.25 -16.00
N PHE A 238 27.20 -3.50 -16.45
CA PHE A 238 26.02 -4.35 -16.51
C PHE A 238 25.43 -4.60 -15.13
N HIS A 239 24.12 -4.38 -15.06
CA HIS A 239 23.32 -4.76 -13.92
C HIS A 239 22.08 -5.53 -14.41
N PRO A 240 21.72 -6.69 -13.81
CA PRO A 240 20.59 -7.51 -14.27
C PRO A 240 19.25 -6.78 -14.25
N TYR A 241 19.13 -5.76 -13.39
CA TYR A 241 17.97 -4.87 -13.31
C TYR A 241 17.61 -4.24 -14.67
N PHE A 242 18.61 -3.93 -15.51
CA PHE A 242 18.37 -3.31 -16.82
C PHE A 242 17.58 -4.20 -17.78
N LEU A 243 17.56 -5.52 -17.54
CA LEU A 243 16.83 -6.49 -18.37
C LEU A 243 15.60 -7.05 -17.66
N LEU A 244 15.68 -7.26 -16.34
CA LEU A 244 14.71 -8.05 -15.58
C LEU A 244 14.03 -7.28 -14.43
N GLY A 245 14.40 -6.03 -14.18
CA GLY A 245 13.88 -5.21 -13.06
C GLY A 245 12.41 -4.81 -13.20
N ASP A 246 11.94 -4.00 -12.24
CA ASP A 246 10.62 -3.35 -12.26
C ASP A 246 10.48 -2.41 -13.46
N GLN A 247 11.49 -1.56 -13.68
CA GLN A 247 11.59 -0.59 -14.77
C GLN A 247 12.85 -0.87 -15.61
N PRO A 248 12.85 -1.91 -16.46
CA PRO A 248 14.04 -2.30 -17.19
C PRO A 248 14.37 -1.30 -18.31
N LEU A 249 15.65 -0.98 -18.47
CA LEU A 249 16.15 -0.14 -19.58
C LEU A 249 15.87 -0.81 -20.95
N VAL A 250 15.96 -2.13 -20.99
CA VAL A 250 15.66 -2.94 -22.18
C VAL A 250 14.28 -3.59 -22.00
N PRO A 251 13.30 -3.26 -22.86
CA PRO A 251 12.00 -3.92 -22.86
C PRO A 251 12.10 -5.45 -23.00
N PHE A 252 11.22 -6.17 -22.28
CA PHE A 252 11.29 -7.63 -22.17
C PHE A 252 11.15 -8.37 -23.51
N ASN A 253 10.43 -7.80 -24.48
CA ASN A 253 10.33 -8.36 -25.83
C ASN A 253 11.70 -8.51 -26.53
N ARG A 254 12.68 -7.65 -26.22
CA ARG A 254 14.05 -7.76 -26.74
C ARG A 254 14.85 -8.85 -26.05
N VAL A 255 14.57 -9.11 -24.77
CA VAL A 255 15.10 -10.28 -24.06
C VAL A 255 14.57 -11.56 -24.70
N ILE A 256 13.26 -11.64 -24.99
CA ILE A 256 12.68 -12.77 -25.72
C ILE A 256 13.32 -12.94 -27.10
N LYS A 257 13.48 -11.85 -27.87
CA LYS A 257 14.14 -11.88 -29.19
C LYS A 257 15.57 -12.39 -29.10
N PHE A 258 16.31 -11.99 -28.07
CA PHE A 258 17.65 -12.51 -27.80
C PHE A 258 17.61 -14.02 -27.54
N LEU A 259 16.76 -14.50 -26.63
CA LEU A 259 16.63 -15.92 -26.31
C LEU A 259 16.20 -16.78 -27.50
N HIS A 260 15.38 -16.23 -28.40
CA HIS A 260 15.02 -16.86 -29.66
C HIS A 260 16.22 -16.97 -30.60
N LYS A 261 17.00 -15.88 -30.79
CA LYS A 261 18.20 -15.89 -31.64
C LYS A 261 19.29 -16.85 -31.16
N THR A 262 19.35 -17.12 -29.85
CA THR A 262 20.32 -18.06 -29.27
C THR A 262 19.81 -19.50 -29.24
N GLY A 263 18.56 -19.77 -29.66
CA GLY A 263 17.95 -21.10 -29.59
C GLY A 263 17.64 -21.60 -28.17
N LEU A 264 17.68 -20.71 -27.17
CA LEU A 264 17.52 -21.05 -25.75
C LEU A 264 16.09 -20.88 -25.25
N LEU A 265 15.22 -20.18 -25.99
CA LEU A 265 13.86 -19.85 -25.56
C LEU A 265 13.04 -21.06 -25.07
N HIS A 266 13.07 -22.17 -25.81
CA HIS A 266 12.33 -23.40 -25.46
C HIS A 266 13.03 -24.25 -24.39
N GLN A 267 14.22 -23.85 -23.96
CA GLN A 267 14.99 -24.56 -22.95
C GLN A 267 14.86 -23.92 -21.56
N LEU A 268 14.21 -22.76 -21.45
CA LEU A 268 14.13 -21.95 -20.22
C LEU A 268 12.79 -22.08 -19.49
#